data_AF-A0A5R9AAL4-F1
#
_entry.id   AF-A0A5R9AAL4-F1
#
_cell.length_a   1.000
_cell.length_b   1.000
_cell.length_c   1.000
_cell.angle_alpha   90.00
_cell.angle_beta   90.00
_cell.angle_gamma   90.00
#
_symmetry.space_group_name_H-M   'P 1'
#
loop_
_entity.id
_entity.type
_entity.pdbx_description
1 polymer ?
#
loop_
_entity_poly.entity_id
_entity_poly.type
_entity_poly.pdbx_seq_one_letter_code
_entity_poly.pdbx_strand_id
1 'polypeptide(L)'
;MGPATGTSVARCRGASHARSRGGQGLLRIPGSRFAEVQGRRCLITNAAIPDLLWEDMETAIRLWVPEWTHFNRFSRWPGHKADVADSAAALGLTVEREGRLMTILRNGAPCGMLNGMTPSLASSPATAAVRNKDLTKRLLSRAAETPVPAGRTFRADRFSEAQAYVAKAPQSSWVVKPASGRQGAGISVGVSQTGLEWAWGRATAAAPATSKAEVLVEEFIPGVDLRAYVVNDAAVAVAVRLPPFVVGDGMSSLEALIAFLKESREVHAYLRTKQIQIDSTVLQSQSMGGESIPAKDQIIFLNATANLSAGGVSVDVTEEVSPLVKDMAVAAVATFPGLRAAGVDLISQDPRTGKGARIIELNTAPNSVVHQYPAFGHPRNVTHALVSAF
;
A
#
# COMPACT_ATOMS: atom_id res chain seq x y z
N MET A 1 -44.19 -30.78 65.09
CA MET A 1 -45.46 -31.18 64.44
C MET A 1 -45.59 -30.32 63.19
N GLY A 2 -45.77 -30.93 62.03
CA GLY A 2 -46.18 -30.22 60.80
C GLY A 2 -47.65 -29.74 60.91
N PRO A 3 -48.34 -29.38 59.80
CA PRO A 3 -48.07 -29.84 58.44
C PRO A 3 -48.22 -28.74 57.34
N ALA A 4 -47.66 -28.96 56.14
CA ALA A 4 -48.38 -29.26 54.89
C ALA A 4 -48.91 -28.00 54.14
N THR A 5 -48.86 -27.85 52.81
CA THR A 5 -48.62 -28.80 51.70
C THR A 5 -48.54 -28.06 50.37
N GLY A 6 -47.72 -28.60 49.45
CA GLY A 6 -48.01 -28.73 48.01
C GLY A 6 -47.52 -27.60 47.10
N THR A 7 -46.98 -27.85 45.90
CA THR A 7 -46.89 -29.07 45.05
C THR A 7 -45.88 -28.72 43.94
N SER A 8 -44.73 -29.40 43.81
CA SER A 8 -44.40 -30.58 42.98
C SER A 8 -43.96 -30.27 41.53
N VAL A 9 -42.72 -30.59 41.12
CA VAL A 9 -42.23 -31.87 40.48
C VAL A 9 -42.20 -31.70 38.94
N ALA A 10 -41.27 -32.20 38.10
CA ALA A 10 -40.28 -33.29 38.09
C ALA A 10 -39.15 -32.93 37.09
N ARG A 11 -37.86 -33.22 37.35
CA ARG A 11 -37.07 -34.45 37.06
C ARG A 11 -36.95 -34.87 35.59
N CYS A 12 -35.70 -35.07 35.16
CA CYS A 12 -35.30 -36.26 34.39
C CYS A 12 -33.90 -36.75 34.82
N ARG A 13 -33.79 -38.07 35.00
CA ARG A 13 -32.60 -38.88 35.32
C ARG A 13 -32.11 -39.59 34.04
N GLY A 14 -30.86 -40.07 34.03
CA GLY A 14 -30.52 -41.31 33.30
C GLY A 14 -29.14 -41.35 32.65
N ALA A 15 -28.29 -42.26 33.11
CA ALA A 15 -26.91 -42.48 32.70
C ALA A 15 -26.77 -43.53 31.57
N SER A 16 -25.65 -43.53 30.85
CA SER A 16 -24.90 -44.75 30.46
C SER A 16 -23.53 -44.44 29.84
N HIS A 17 -22.59 -45.37 30.04
CA HIS A 17 -21.15 -45.29 29.76
C HIS A 17 -20.75 -45.52 28.29
N ALA A 18 -19.70 -44.84 27.83
CA ALA A 18 -18.69 -45.39 26.90
C ALA A 18 -17.32 -44.67 27.07
N ARG A 19 -16.24 -45.44 27.04
CA ARG A 19 -14.85 -45.08 27.45
C ARG A 19 -13.99 -44.51 26.31
N SER A 20 -13.05 -43.64 26.69
CA SER A 20 -11.65 -43.47 26.18
C SER A 20 -11.46 -42.83 24.78
N ARG A 21 -10.46 -41.97 24.46
CA ARG A 21 -9.08 -41.72 24.94
C ARG A 21 -8.62 -40.27 24.57
N GLY A 22 -7.72 -39.71 25.39
CA GLY A 22 -6.69 -38.70 25.03
C GLY A 22 -7.16 -37.25 24.83
N GLY A 23 -6.76 -36.21 25.56
CA GLY A 23 -5.54 -36.01 26.34
C GLY A 23 -4.48 -35.26 25.53
N GLN A 24 -4.68 -33.96 25.23
CA GLN A 24 -3.59 -33.00 25.02
C GLN A 24 -3.99 -31.64 25.63
N GLY A 25 -3.14 -31.15 26.53
CA GLY A 25 -3.36 -29.97 27.34
C GLY A 25 -3.31 -28.67 26.52
N LEU A 26 -4.20 -27.75 26.85
CA LEU A 26 -4.07 -26.36 26.45
C LEU A 26 -2.80 -25.77 27.09
N LEU A 27 -1.83 -25.40 26.26
CA LEU A 27 -0.76 -24.50 26.67
C LEU A 27 -1.39 -23.11 26.90
N ARG A 28 -1.52 -22.69 28.16
CA ARG A 28 -1.73 -21.28 28.51
C ARG A 28 -0.42 -20.54 28.24
N ILE A 29 -0.40 -19.66 27.24
CA ILE A 29 0.67 -18.67 27.06
C ILE A 29 0.33 -17.47 27.96
N PRO A 30 1.16 -17.10 28.94
CA PRO A 30 0.94 -15.90 29.75
C PRO A 30 1.15 -14.63 28.89
N GLY A 31 0.18 -13.71 28.86
CA GLY A 31 0.35 -12.36 28.28
C GLY A 31 -0.66 -11.94 27.20
N SER A 32 -1.49 -12.83 26.67
CA SER A 32 -2.48 -12.50 25.64
C SER A 32 -3.77 -11.92 26.23
N ARG A 33 -4.13 -10.66 25.89
CA ARG A 33 -5.50 -10.13 26.07
C ARG A 33 -6.29 -10.35 24.78
N PHE A 34 -7.53 -10.86 24.92
CA PHE A 34 -8.48 -11.07 23.82
C PHE A 34 -9.59 -10.01 23.91
N ALA A 35 -10.02 -9.46 22.77
CA ALA A 35 -11.27 -8.71 22.66
C ALA A 35 -12.20 -9.41 21.65
N GLU A 36 -13.47 -9.57 22.00
CA GLU A 36 -14.46 -10.30 21.23
C GLU A 36 -15.28 -9.33 20.39
N VAL A 37 -15.19 -9.43 19.04
CA VAL A 37 -16.04 -8.67 18.11
C VAL A 37 -16.72 -9.67 17.19
N GLN A 38 -18.05 -9.74 17.26
CA GLN A 38 -18.92 -10.54 16.38
C GLN A 38 -18.58 -12.05 16.29
N GLY A 39 -18.28 -12.69 17.44
CA GLY A 39 -18.24 -14.16 17.53
C GLY A 39 -17.07 -14.84 16.81
N ARG A 40 -16.02 -14.11 16.43
CA ARG A 40 -14.75 -14.68 15.96
C ARG A 40 -13.62 -14.25 16.90
N ARG A 41 -12.91 -15.21 17.48
CA ARG A 41 -11.69 -14.95 18.27
C ARG A 41 -10.58 -14.47 17.32
N CYS A 42 -10.39 -13.16 17.24
CA CYS A 42 -9.21 -12.58 16.61
C CYS A 42 -8.08 -12.51 17.63
N LEU A 43 -6.95 -13.14 17.30
CA LEU A 43 -5.68 -12.90 17.97
C LEU A 43 -5.13 -11.56 17.43
N ILE A 44 -5.10 -10.53 18.27
CA ILE A 44 -4.26 -9.36 18.05
C ILE A 44 -2.85 -9.84 18.37
N THR A 45 -2.06 -10.11 17.33
CA THR A 45 -0.61 -10.25 17.53
C THR A 45 0.00 -8.87 17.35
N ASN A 46 0.88 -8.53 18.28
CA ASN A 46 1.81 -7.40 18.24
C ASN A 46 2.70 -7.47 16.99
N ALA A 47 2.15 -7.29 15.79
CA ALA A 47 2.95 -6.77 14.69
C ALA A 47 3.16 -5.29 15.03
N ALA A 48 4.09 -5.02 15.96
CA ALA A 48 4.60 -3.67 16.13
C ALA A 48 5.08 -3.25 14.76
N ILE A 49 4.48 -2.19 14.22
CA ILE A 49 5.05 -1.53 13.06
C ILE A 49 6.46 -1.13 13.50
N PRO A 50 7.53 -1.61 12.85
CA PRO A 50 8.88 -1.36 13.34
C PRO A 50 9.09 0.14 13.49
N ASP A 51 9.70 0.59 14.59
CA ASP A 51 9.95 2.02 14.83
C ASP A 51 10.67 2.69 13.65
N LEU A 52 11.57 1.93 13.01
CA LEU A 52 12.27 2.30 11.77
C LEU A 52 11.34 2.69 10.60
N LEU A 53 10.13 2.12 10.54
CA LEU A 53 9.15 2.50 9.51
C LEU A 53 8.70 3.95 9.69
N TRP A 54 8.54 4.40 10.95
CA TRP A 54 8.09 5.74 11.26
C TRP A 54 9.21 6.76 11.13
N GLU A 55 10.43 6.42 11.57
CA GLU A 55 11.58 7.33 11.52
C GLU A 55 11.86 7.88 10.11
N ASP A 56 11.86 7.00 9.10
CA ASP A 56 12.08 7.40 7.71
C ASP A 56 10.94 8.30 7.19
N MET A 57 9.68 7.98 7.54
CA MET A 57 8.50 8.77 7.15
C MET A 57 8.45 10.13 7.86
N GLU A 58 8.78 10.18 9.15
CA GLU A 58 8.89 11.43 9.90
C GLU A 58 9.98 12.32 9.31
N THR A 59 11.12 11.75 8.97
CA THR A 59 12.22 12.46 8.30
C THR A 59 11.72 13.06 6.99
N ALA A 60 11.00 12.31 6.17
CA ALA A 60 10.41 12.81 4.93
C ALA A 60 9.35 13.90 5.15
N ILE A 61 8.50 13.77 6.17
CA ILE A 61 7.52 14.81 6.55
C ILE A 61 8.24 16.09 6.92
N ARG A 62 9.22 16.02 7.83
CA ARG A 62 9.98 17.20 8.29
C ARG A 62 10.77 17.86 7.16
N LEU A 63 11.19 17.09 6.16
CA LEU A 63 11.98 17.58 5.03
C LEU A 63 11.12 18.22 3.93
N TRP A 64 9.99 17.62 3.57
CA TRP A 64 9.24 17.98 2.37
C TRP A 64 7.82 18.48 2.62
N VAL A 65 7.35 18.44 3.87
CA VAL A 65 6.05 19.00 4.27
C VAL A 65 6.29 20.24 5.14
N PRO A 66 6.30 21.44 4.54
CA PRO A 66 6.61 22.68 5.28
C PRO A 66 5.53 23.01 6.32
N GLU A 67 4.26 22.92 5.93
CA GLU A 67 3.09 23.09 6.79
C GLU A 67 2.09 21.96 6.49
N TRP A 68 1.84 21.08 7.45
CA TRP A 68 1.12 19.82 7.21
C TRP A 68 -0.37 19.97 6.82
N THR A 69 -0.95 21.16 7.00
CA THR A 69 -2.32 21.47 6.57
C THR A 69 -2.39 22.41 5.36
N HIS A 70 -1.26 22.97 4.92
CA HIS A 70 -1.21 23.88 3.78
C HIS A 70 -1.15 23.10 2.47
N PHE A 71 -2.26 22.45 2.11
CA PHE A 71 -2.35 21.69 0.88
C PHE A 71 -2.31 22.59 -0.36
N ASN A 72 -1.69 22.07 -1.42
CA ASN A 72 -1.87 22.62 -2.76
C ASN A 72 -3.36 22.73 -3.10
N ARG A 73 -3.73 23.88 -3.67
CA ARG A 73 -5.12 24.18 -4.01
C ARG A 73 -5.44 23.72 -5.43
N PHE A 74 -6.42 22.84 -5.55
CA PHE A 74 -6.98 22.42 -6.83
C PHE A 74 -8.50 22.48 -6.77
N SER A 75 -9.11 23.34 -7.58
CA SER A 75 -10.58 23.47 -7.64
C SER A 75 -11.23 22.29 -8.37
N ARG A 76 -10.52 21.70 -9.34
CA ARG A 76 -11.01 20.65 -10.25
C ARG A 76 -10.01 19.49 -10.34
N TRP A 77 -10.55 18.28 -10.34
CA TRP A 77 -9.88 17.07 -10.79
C TRP A 77 -10.86 16.28 -11.67
N PRO A 78 -10.71 16.32 -13.00
CA PRO A 78 -11.69 15.72 -13.91
C PRO A 78 -11.46 14.20 -14.09
N GLY A 79 -10.39 13.66 -13.52
CA GLY A 79 -9.98 12.27 -13.61
C GLY A 79 -9.01 12.04 -14.77
N HIS A 80 -8.23 10.96 -14.64
CA HIS A 80 -7.10 10.65 -15.52
C HIS A 80 -7.42 10.72 -17.03
N LYS A 81 -8.55 10.16 -17.47
CA LYS A 81 -8.93 10.16 -18.90
C LYS A 81 -9.24 11.57 -19.42
N ALA A 82 -9.74 12.46 -18.56
CA ALA A 82 -9.95 13.86 -18.94
C ALA A 82 -8.61 14.60 -18.97
N ASP A 83 -7.71 14.37 -18.01
CA ASP A 83 -6.35 14.95 -18.02
C ASP A 83 -5.56 14.57 -19.29
N VAL A 84 -5.70 13.32 -19.76
CA VAL A 84 -5.14 12.86 -21.05
C VAL A 84 -5.77 13.60 -22.23
N ALA A 85 -7.09 13.81 -22.22
CA ALA A 85 -7.77 14.53 -23.30
C ALA A 85 -7.40 16.03 -23.32
N ASP A 86 -7.31 16.66 -22.15
CA ASP A 86 -6.87 18.06 -22.00
C ASP A 86 -5.40 18.20 -22.49
N SER A 87 -4.55 17.21 -22.20
CA SER A 87 -3.17 17.16 -22.68
C SER A 87 -3.05 16.96 -24.19
N ALA A 88 -3.91 16.12 -24.77
CA ALA A 88 -4.00 15.93 -26.22
C ALA A 88 -4.46 17.21 -26.92
N ALA A 89 -5.50 17.87 -26.41
CA ALA A 89 -5.97 19.14 -26.94
C ALA A 89 -4.88 20.23 -26.90
N ALA A 90 -4.10 20.31 -25.81
CA ALA A 90 -2.97 21.23 -25.68
C ALA A 90 -1.85 20.99 -26.72
N LEU A 91 -1.76 19.77 -27.27
CA LEU A 91 -0.81 19.38 -28.32
C LEU A 91 -1.41 19.46 -29.73
N GLY A 92 -2.63 19.99 -29.88
CA GLY A 92 -3.33 20.03 -31.17
C GLY A 92 -3.81 18.66 -31.67
N LEU A 93 -3.92 17.68 -30.78
CA LEU A 93 -4.40 16.33 -31.07
C LEU A 93 -5.88 16.21 -30.75
N THR A 94 -6.59 15.34 -31.48
CA THR A 94 -7.99 15.02 -31.19
C THR A 94 -8.11 13.65 -30.51
N VAL A 95 -9.21 13.44 -29.80
CA VAL A 95 -9.46 12.21 -29.05
C VAL A 95 -10.81 11.63 -29.43
N GLU A 96 -10.81 10.37 -29.84
CA GLU A 96 -12.02 9.57 -30.05
C GLU A 96 -12.16 8.51 -28.96
N ARG A 97 -13.38 8.10 -28.65
CA ARG A 97 -13.67 7.12 -27.59
C ARG A 97 -14.68 6.08 -28.06
N GLU A 98 -14.31 4.81 -27.90
CA GLU A 98 -15.19 3.67 -28.16
C GLU A 98 -15.17 2.74 -26.94
N GLY A 99 -16.23 2.78 -26.13
CA GLY A 99 -16.29 2.06 -24.86
C GLY A 99 -15.15 2.42 -23.91
N ARG A 100 -14.22 1.47 -23.68
CA ARG A 100 -13.04 1.67 -22.82
C ARG A 100 -11.81 2.16 -23.59
N LEU A 101 -11.87 2.14 -24.91
CA LEU A 101 -10.79 2.54 -25.78
C LEU A 101 -10.85 4.05 -26.00
N MET A 102 -9.69 4.68 -25.88
CA MET A 102 -9.46 6.07 -26.22
C MET A 102 -8.38 6.09 -27.29
N THR A 103 -8.66 6.71 -28.44
CA THR A 103 -7.72 6.86 -29.55
C THR A 103 -7.31 8.32 -29.64
N ILE A 104 -6.01 8.58 -29.69
CA ILE A 104 -5.43 9.91 -29.87
C ILE A 104 -4.98 10.02 -31.33
N LEU A 105 -5.43 11.08 -31.98
CA LEU A 105 -5.29 11.28 -33.42
C LEU A 105 -4.46 12.53 -33.70
N ARG A 106 -3.55 12.40 -34.67
CA ARG A 106 -2.82 13.51 -35.29
C ARG A 106 -3.31 13.64 -36.73
N ASN A 107 -3.92 14.77 -37.07
CA ASN A 107 -4.49 14.99 -38.42
C ASN A 107 -5.44 13.86 -38.88
N GLY A 108 -6.24 13.33 -37.95
CA GLY A 108 -7.17 12.22 -38.22
C GLY A 108 -6.55 10.82 -38.26
N ALA A 109 -5.22 10.68 -38.17
CA ALA A 109 -4.53 9.40 -38.10
C ALA A 109 -4.20 8.99 -36.65
N PRO A 110 -4.37 7.73 -36.24
CA PRO A 110 -3.99 7.26 -34.90
C PRO A 110 -2.49 7.41 -34.64
N CYS A 111 -2.14 8.05 -33.51
CA CYS A 111 -0.78 8.09 -32.98
C CYS A 111 -0.64 7.45 -31.59
N GLY A 112 -1.73 7.42 -30.81
CA GLY A 112 -1.73 6.84 -29.46
C GLY A 112 -3.05 6.22 -29.10
N MET A 113 -3.04 5.30 -28.12
CA MET A 113 -4.28 4.71 -27.60
C MET A 113 -4.18 4.44 -26.11
N LEU A 114 -5.32 4.44 -25.41
CA LEU A 114 -5.46 3.93 -24.06
C LEU A 114 -6.62 2.94 -23.98
N ASN A 115 -6.40 1.78 -23.34
CA ASN A 115 -7.49 0.90 -22.90
C ASN A 115 -7.70 1.08 -21.39
N GLY A 116 -8.76 1.80 -21.02
CA GLY A 116 -8.95 2.26 -19.65
C GLY A 116 -7.90 3.31 -19.26
N MET A 117 -6.84 2.89 -18.58
CA MET A 117 -5.69 3.75 -18.20
C MET A 117 -4.36 3.19 -18.74
N THR A 118 -4.39 2.07 -19.46
CA THR A 118 -3.17 1.43 -19.98
C THR A 118 -2.89 2.01 -21.37
N PRO A 119 -1.77 2.72 -21.57
CA PRO A 119 -1.43 3.31 -22.87
C PRO A 119 -0.90 2.25 -23.84
N SER A 120 -0.94 2.55 -25.15
CA SER A 120 -0.33 1.72 -26.21
C SER A 120 1.18 1.60 -26.08
N LEU A 121 1.81 2.46 -25.26
CA LEU A 121 3.20 2.35 -24.81
C LEU A 121 3.44 1.19 -23.83
N ALA A 122 2.40 0.51 -23.37
CA ALA A 122 2.49 -0.69 -22.54
C ALA A 122 1.81 -1.86 -23.25
N SER A 123 2.61 -2.68 -23.94
CA SER A 123 2.12 -3.82 -24.72
C SER A 123 1.40 -4.86 -23.85
N SER A 124 0.55 -5.70 -24.47
CA SER A 124 -0.15 -6.79 -23.78
C SER A 124 0.80 -7.79 -23.10
N PRO A 125 1.89 -8.27 -23.74
CA PRO A 125 2.86 -9.14 -23.07
C PRO A 125 3.55 -8.46 -21.87
N ALA A 126 4.00 -7.21 -22.02
CA ALA A 126 4.60 -6.46 -20.91
C ALA A 126 3.62 -6.29 -19.74
N THR A 127 2.37 -5.93 -20.04
CA THR A 127 1.30 -5.81 -19.03
C THR A 127 1.02 -7.14 -18.34
N ALA A 128 1.03 -8.25 -19.07
CA ALA A 128 0.85 -9.58 -18.48
C ALA A 128 2.01 -9.94 -17.54
N ALA A 129 3.25 -9.64 -17.95
CA ALA A 129 4.44 -9.86 -17.13
C ALA A 129 4.39 -9.03 -15.84
N VAL A 130 4.16 -7.71 -15.96
CA VAL A 130 4.12 -6.76 -14.83
C VAL A 130 3.04 -7.11 -13.79
N ARG A 131 1.89 -7.65 -14.23
CA ARG A 131 0.79 -8.03 -13.33
C ARG A 131 1.09 -9.25 -12.46
N ASN A 132 2.08 -10.06 -12.81
CA ASN A 132 2.51 -11.19 -12.02
C ASN A 132 3.72 -10.76 -11.16
N LYS A 133 3.51 -10.55 -9.85
CA LYS A 133 4.55 -10.03 -8.96
C LYS A 133 5.80 -10.91 -8.92
N ASP A 134 5.64 -12.24 -8.99
CA ASP A 134 6.76 -13.18 -9.01
C ASP A 134 7.59 -13.03 -10.30
N LEU A 135 6.91 -13.04 -11.46
CA LEU A 135 7.58 -12.88 -12.74
C LEU A 135 8.27 -11.52 -12.85
N THR A 136 7.58 -10.44 -12.48
CA THR A 136 8.14 -9.09 -12.41
C THR A 136 9.44 -9.08 -11.62
N LYS A 137 9.41 -9.62 -10.40
CA LYS A 137 10.56 -9.68 -9.50
C LYS A 137 11.71 -10.50 -10.07
N ARG A 138 11.43 -11.67 -10.65
CA ARG A 138 12.46 -12.52 -11.28
C ARG A 138 13.11 -11.87 -12.49
N LEU A 139 12.37 -11.10 -13.27
CA LEU A 139 12.92 -10.37 -14.41
C LEU A 139 13.78 -9.19 -13.96
N LEU A 140 13.30 -8.39 -13.00
CA LEU A 140 14.08 -7.30 -12.40
C LEU A 140 15.36 -7.83 -11.73
N SER A 141 15.30 -8.96 -11.03
CA SER A 141 16.48 -9.55 -10.37
C SER A 141 17.58 -9.98 -11.34
N ARG A 142 17.31 -10.07 -12.65
CA ARG A 142 18.31 -10.38 -13.68
C ARG A 142 19.05 -9.14 -14.18
N ALA A 143 18.53 -7.94 -13.92
CA ALA A 143 19.17 -6.69 -14.27
C ALA A 143 19.88 -6.10 -13.05
N ALA A 144 21.16 -5.75 -13.19
CA ALA A 144 21.98 -5.26 -12.08
C ALA A 144 21.50 -3.91 -11.52
N GLU A 145 20.88 -3.09 -12.37
CA GLU A 145 20.44 -1.72 -12.05
C GLU A 145 19.08 -1.67 -11.36
N THR A 146 18.44 -2.82 -11.10
CA THR A 146 17.09 -2.89 -10.53
C THR A 146 17.04 -3.77 -9.28
N PRO A 147 17.71 -3.36 -8.18
CA PRO A 147 17.68 -4.12 -6.94
C PRO A 147 16.24 -4.21 -6.41
N VAL A 148 15.81 -5.42 -6.10
CA VAL A 148 14.50 -5.73 -5.52
C VAL A 148 14.68 -6.35 -4.12
N PRO A 149 13.68 -6.32 -3.24
CA PRO A 149 13.76 -7.02 -1.95
C PRO A 149 14.06 -8.51 -2.16
N ALA A 150 14.95 -9.12 -1.36
CA ALA A 150 15.17 -10.56 -1.45
C ALA A 150 13.87 -11.31 -1.09
N GLY A 151 13.52 -12.40 -1.76
CA GLY A 151 12.27 -13.11 -1.43
C GLY A 151 12.00 -14.33 -2.30
N ARG A 152 10.99 -15.09 -1.89
CA ARG A 152 10.56 -16.30 -2.58
C ARG A 152 9.04 -16.43 -2.58
N THR A 153 8.52 -16.89 -3.71
CA THR A 153 7.11 -17.25 -3.87
C THR A 153 6.92 -18.73 -3.55
N PHE A 154 5.84 -19.02 -2.85
CA PHE A 154 5.44 -20.35 -2.41
C PHE A 154 3.98 -20.58 -2.77
N ARG A 155 3.61 -21.83 -3.06
CA ARG A 155 2.19 -22.18 -3.15
C ARG A 155 1.54 -22.03 -1.78
N ALA A 156 0.28 -21.60 -1.75
CA ALA A 156 -0.46 -21.37 -0.52
C ALA A 156 -0.61 -22.62 0.37
N ASP A 157 -0.55 -23.82 -0.23
CA ASP A 157 -0.56 -25.12 0.47
C ASP A 157 0.82 -25.56 0.99
N ARG A 158 1.88 -24.77 0.78
CA ARG A 158 3.27 -25.07 1.17
C ARG A 158 3.78 -24.15 2.28
N PHE A 159 2.98 -23.95 3.33
CA PHE A 159 3.36 -23.11 4.47
C PHE A 159 4.67 -23.57 5.14
N SER A 160 4.89 -24.88 5.29
CA SER A 160 6.12 -25.42 5.90
C SER A 160 7.40 -25.04 5.15
N GLU A 161 7.34 -24.91 3.82
CA GLU A 161 8.47 -24.45 3.02
C GLU A 161 8.76 -22.96 3.24
N ALA A 162 7.72 -22.13 3.38
CA ALA A 162 7.86 -20.72 3.73
C ALA A 162 8.41 -20.54 5.15
N GLN A 163 7.96 -21.36 6.10
CA GLN A 163 8.47 -21.38 7.47
C GLN A 163 9.96 -21.74 7.50
N ALA A 164 10.37 -22.77 6.74
CA ALA A 164 11.77 -23.16 6.63
C ALA A 164 12.63 -22.07 5.95
N TYR A 165 12.07 -21.31 5.01
CA TYR A 165 12.75 -20.17 4.39
C TYR A 165 12.98 -19.03 5.38
N VAL A 166 11.94 -18.61 6.11
CA VAL A 166 12.02 -17.55 7.13
C VAL A 166 12.94 -17.93 8.28
N ALA A 167 12.94 -19.20 8.69
CA ALA A 167 13.80 -19.70 9.76
C ALA A 167 15.30 -19.59 9.46
N LYS A 168 15.71 -19.41 8.19
CA LYS A 168 17.12 -19.18 7.82
C LYS A 168 17.64 -17.80 8.24
N ALA A 169 16.75 -16.84 8.49
CA ALA A 169 17.11 -15.50 8.95
C ALA A 169 16.14 -15.07 10.08
N PRO A 170 16.31 -15.63 11.30
CA PRO A 170 15.34 -15.48 12.39
C PRO A 170 15.24 -14.05 12.94
N GLN A 171 16.25 -13.21 12.71
CA GLN A 171 16.27 -11.80 13.11
C GLN A 171 15.73 -10.86 12.02
N SER A 172 15.39 -11.38 10.84
CA SER A 172 14.86 -10.59 9.74
C SER A 172 13.37 -10.34 9.91
N SER A 173 12.93 -9.20 9.38
CA SER A 173 11.53 -8.85 9.22
C SER A 173 11.10 -9.11 7.79
N TRP A 174 9.85 -9.53 7.61
CA TRP A 174 9.32 -9.99 6.34
C TRP A 174 8.06 -9.23 5.92
N VAL A 175 7.84 -9.17 4.61
CA VAL A 175 6.58 -8.81 3.98
C VAL A 175 5.97 -10.10 3.42
N VAL A 176 4.72 -10.34 3.77
CA VAL A 176 3.95 -11.52 3.31
C VAL A 176 2.74 -11.00 2.55
N LYS A 177 2.61 -11.40 1.28
CA LYS A 177 1.56 -10.91 0.39
C LYS A 177 1.11 -11.94 -0.65
N PRO A 178 -0.12 -11.87 -1.17
CA PRO A 178 -0.51 -12.67 -2.33
C PRO A 178 0.37 -12.34 -3.54
N ALA A 179 0.86 -13.38 -4.25
CA ALA A 179 1.66 -13.19 -5.46
C ALA A 179 0.83 -12.58 -6.61
N SER A 180 -0.47 -12.83 -6.60
CA SER A 180 -1.46 -12.20 -7.48
C SER A 180 -2.57 -11.56 -6.63
N GLY A 181 -2.93 -10.32 -6.95
CA GLY A 181 -3.88 -9.52 -6.16
C GLY A 181 -3.72 -8.02 -6.41
N ARG A 182 -4.69 -7.23 -5.94
CA ARG A 182 -4.76 -5.76 -6.16
C ARG A 182 -4.97 -5.02 -4.84
N GLN A 183 -4.59 -3.72 -4.83
CA GLN A 183 -4.95 -2.75 -3.78
C GLN A 183 -4.51 -3.11 -2.35
N GLY A 184 -3.38 -3.79 -2.18
CA GLY A 184 -2.84 -4.07 -0.84
C GLY A 184 -3.60 -5.13 -0.01
N ALA A 185 -4.62 -5.77 -0.57
CA ALA A 185 -5.37 -6.81 0.15
C ALA A 185 -4.47 -8.01 0.50
N GLY A 186 -4.55 -8.47 1.76
CA GLY A 186 -3.77 -9.59 2.26
C GLY A 186 -2.28 -9.32 2.50
N ILE A 187 -1.83 -8.06 2.39
CA ILE A 187 -0.44 -7.69 2.71
C ILE A 187 -0.27 -7.56 4.22
N SER A 188 0.80 -8.16 4.73
CA SER A 188 1.34 -7.96 6.07
C SER A 188 2.80 -7.54 5.95
N VAL A 189 3.17 -6.46 6.64
CA VAL A 189 4.54 -5.93 6.71
C VAL A 189 5.07 -6.09 8.13
N GLY A 190 6.39 -6.07 8.33
CA GLY A 190 6.95 -6.18 9.68
C GLY A 190 6.84 -7.59 10.29
N VAL A 191 6.66 -8.62 9.47
CA VAL A 191 6.32 -9.98 9.93
C VAL A 191 7.56 -10.68 10.47
N SER A 192 7.55 -11.01 11.76
CA SER A 192 8.55 -11.87 12.38
C SER A 192 8.29 -13.35 12.08
N GLN A 193 9.24 -14.23 12.46
CA GLN A 193 9.05 -15.67 12.36
C GLN A 193 7.79 -16.16 13.12
N THR A 194 7.48 -15.56 14.27
CA THR A 194 6.30 -15.93 15.07
C THR A 194 4.99 -15.38 14.49
N GLY A 195 5.04 -14.27 13.76
CA GLY A 195 3.88 -13.68 13.07
C GLY A 195 3.55 -14.32 11.72
N LEU A 196 4.42 -15.21 11.21
CA LEU A 196 4.34 -15.73 9.85
C LEU A 196 3.03 -16.48 9.55
N GLU A 197 2.55 -17.31 10.47
CA GLU A 197 1.34 -18.12 10.26
C GLU A 197 0.09 -17.24 10.07
N TRP A 198 -0.05 -16.23 10.92
CA TRP A 198 -1.15 -15.27 10.82
C TRP A 198 -1.10 -14.48 9.51
N ALA A 199 0.08 -13.98 9.16
CA ALA A 199 0.30 -13.22 7.94
C ALA A 199 0.03 -14.08 6.69
N TRP A 200 0.46 -15.35 6.72
CA TRP A 200 0.20 -16.32 5.66
C TRP A 200 -1.28 -16.62 5.49
N GLY A 201 -2.03 -16.80 6.58
CA GLY A 201 -3.48 -17.00 6.55
C GLY A 201 -4.20 -15.84 5.88
N ARG A 202 -3.82 -14.60 6.22
CA ARG A 202 -4.35 -13.39 5.56
C ARG A 202 -4.04 -13.32 4.07
N ALA A 203 -2.79 -13.58 3.69
CA ALA A 203 -2.38 -13.57 2.29
C ALA A 203 -3.10 -14.66 1.48
N THR A 204 -3.23 -15.86 2.05
CA THR A 204 -3.94 -16.97 1.41
C THR A 204 -5.43 -16.67 1.22
N ALA A 205 -6.09 -16.09 2.23
CA ALA A 205 -7.50 -15.72 2.15
C ALA A 205 -7.77 -14.62 1.11
N ALA A 206 -6.80 -13.74 0.86
CA ALA A 206 -6.91 -12.69 -0.15
C ALA A 206 -6.49 -13.15 -1.56
N ALA A 207 -5.82 -14.30 -1.69
CA ALA A 207 -5.42 -14.85 -2.97
C ALA A 207 -6.64 -15.43 -3.73
N PRO A 208 -6.58 -15.53 -5.07
CA PRO A 208 -7.64 -16.19 -5.84
C PRO A 208 -7.85 -17.62 -5.37
N ALA A 209 -9.11 -18.02 -5.13
CA ALA A 209 -9.51 -19.34 -4.66
C ALA A 209 -9.28 -20.42 -5.73
N THR A 210 -8.01 -20.73 -6.01
CA THR A 210 -7.58 -21.67 -7.04
C THR A 210 -6.47 -22.56 -6.47
N SER A 211 -6.28 -23.75 -7.05
CA SER A 211 -5.17 -24.65 -6.70
C SER A 211 -3.77 -24.11 -7.03
N LYS A 212 -3.70 -22.90 -7.60
CA LYS A 212 -2.50 -22.14 -7.97
C LYS A 212 -2.35 -20.86 -7.14
N ALA A 213 -3.07 -20.72 -6.02
CA ALA A 213 -2.85 -19.61 -5.11
C ALA A 213 -1.40 -19.62 -4.61
N GLU A 214 -0.76 -18.47 -4.68
CA GLU A 214 0.66 -18.29 -4.35
C GLU A 214 0.82 -17.11 -3.38
N VAL A 215 1.73 -17.27 -2.44
CA VAL A 215 2.10 -16.29 -1.42
C VAL A 215 3.58 -15.96 -1.59
N LEU A 216 3.88 -14.68 -1.69
CA LEU A 216 5.24 -14.14 -1.74
C LEU A 216 5.66 -13.73 -0.32
N VAL A 217 6.82 -14.24 0.10
CA VAL A 217 7.51 -13.84 1.32
C VAL A 217 8.81 -13.17 0.94
N GLU A 218 8.98 -11.90 1.32
CA GLU A 218 10.14 -11.10 0.96
C GLU A 218 10.65 -10.28 2.14
N GLU A 219 11.92 -9.90 2.07
CA GLU A 219 12.57 -9.04 3.03
C GLU A 219 11.81 -7.73 3.19
N PHE A 220 11.59 -7.32 4.44
CA PHE A 220 11.12 -5.99 4.75
C PHE A 220 12.26 -5.00 4.56
N ILE A 221 12.06 -4.04 3.65
CA ILE A 221 12.98 -2.95 3.41
C ILE A 221 12.41 -1.71 4.12
N PRO A 222 13.14 -1.09 5.07
CA PRO A 222 12.72 0.18 5.65
C PRO A 222 12.95 1.32 4.64
N GLY A 223 12.16 2.37 4.76
CA GLY A 223 12.24 3.54 3.91
C GLY A 223 10.89 4.14 3.61
N VAL A 224 10.93 5.23 2.86
CA VAL A 224 9.73 5.91 2.39
C VAL A 224 9.27 5.38 1.05
N ASP A 225 7.95 5.31 0.89
CA ASP A 225 7.29 4.89 -0.33
C ASP A 225 7.45 5.99 -1.40
N LEU A 226 8.03 5.62 -2.53
CA LEU A 226 8.22 6.46 -3.70
C LEU A 226 7.40 5.92 -4.87
N ARG A 227 6.74 6.82 -5.58
CA ARG A 227 6.13 6.57 -6.88
C ARG A 227 6.91 7.36 -7.91
N ALA A 228 7.52 6.70 -8.89
CA ALA A 228 8.03 7.33 -10.09
C ALA A 228 7.04 7.15 -11.25
N TYR A 229 6.93 8.13 -12.13
CA TYR A 229 6.23 8.03 -13.40
C TYR A 229 7.27 8.05 -14.52
N VAL A 230 7.41 6.93 -15.22
CA VAL A 230 8.39 6.78 -16.30
C VAL A 230 7.66 6.85 -17.63
N VAL A 231 8.20 7.64 -18.55
CA VAL A 231 7.80 7.70 -19.96
C VAL A 231 9.06 7.67 -20.81
N ASN A 232 9.11 6.73 -21.74
CA ASN A 232 10.28 6.36 -22.53
C ASN A 232 11.51 6.10 -21.63
N ASP A 233 12.51 6.95 -21.75
CA ASP A 233 13.84 6.90 -21.14
C ASP A 233 13.97 7.84 -19.94
N ALA A 234 12.87 8.43 -19.45
CA ALA A 234 12.90 9.39 -18.34
C ALA A 234 11.86 9.08 -17.26
N ALA A 235 12.29 9.18 -16.00
CA ALA A 235 11.39 9.32 -14.86
C ALA A 235 10.91 10.79 -14.78
N VAL A 236 9.82 11.10 -15.47
CA VAL A 236 9.30 12.47 -15.66
C VAL A 236 8.71 13.09 -14.39
N ALA A 237 8.42 12.26 -13.37
CA ALA A 237 8.01 12.72 -12.05
C ALA A 237 8.33 11.67 -11.00
N VAL A 238 8.65 12.10 -9.78
CA VAL A 238 8.80 11.25 -8.60
C VAL A 238 8.08 11.90 -7.42
N ALA A 239 7.28 11.13 -6.71
CA ALA A 239 6.56 11.59 -5.53
C ALA A 239 6.76 10.63 -4.36
N VAL A 240 6.89 11.17 -3.16
CA VAL A 240 6.78 10.39 -1.92
C VAL A 240 5.31 10.23 -1.59
N ARG A 241 4.90 9.02 -1.20
CA ARG A 241 3.57 8.77 -0.64
C ARG A 241 3.69 8.63 0.86
N LEU A 242 2.91 9.42 1.58
CA LEU A 242 2.86 9.40 3.04
C LEU A 242 1.50 8.87 3.51
N PRO A 243 1.47 8.04 4.57
CA PRO A 243 0.20 7.69 5.24
C PRO A 243 -0.51 8.95 5.76
N PRO A 244 -1.82 8.89 6.05
CA PRO A 244 -2.49 9.99 6.72
C PRO A 244 -1.85 10.24 8.09
N PHE A 245 -1.52 11.49 8.39
CA PHE A 245 -0.88 11.90 9.64
C PHE A 245 -1.43 13.24 10.13
N VAL A 246 -1.24 13.53 11.41
CA VAL A 246 -1.40 14.87 12.00
C VAL A 246 -0.11 15.26 12.72
N VAL A 247 0.08 16.56 12.95
CA VAL A 247 1.18 17.08 13.78
C VAL A 247 0.58 17.75 15.01
N GLY A 248 1.05 17.34 16.19
CA GLY A 248 0.63 17.88 17.47
C GLY A 248 1.00 19.36 17.62
N ASP A 249 0.08 20.12 18.19
CA ASP A 249 0.28 21.52 18.60
C ASP A 249 0.52 21.65 20.11
N GLY A 250 0.43 20.54 20.86
CA GLY A 250 0.54 20.50 22.31
C GLY A 250 -0.71 20.97 23.07
N MET A 251 -1.81 21.25 22.36
CA MET A 251 -3.02 21.85 22.94
C MET A 251 -4.31 21.13 22.51
N SER A 252 -4.42 20.74 21.25
CA SER A 252 -5.59 20.12 20.65
C SER A 252 -5.59 18.61 20.83
N SER A 253 -6.78 18.03 21.04
CA SER A 253 -6.92 16.56 21.02
C SER A 253 -6.68 16.00 19.63
N LEU A 254 -6.33 14.71 19.55
CA LEU A 254 -6.16 14.01 18.29
C LEU A 254 -7.43 14.07 17.43
N GLU A 255 -8.61 13.94 18.03
CA GLU A 255 -9.89 14.11 17.34
C GLU A 255 -10.05 15.49 16.71
N ALA A 256 -9.68 16.55 17.44
CA ALA A 256 -9.73 17.92 16.93
C ALA A 256 -8.73 18.13 15.77
N LEU A 257 -7.50 17.63 15.90
CA LEU A 257 -6.49 17.67 14.84
C LEU A 257 -6.95 16.92 13.59
N ILE A 258 -7.59 15.76 13.75
CA ILE A 258 -8.16 14.99 12.64
C ILE A 258 -9.32 15.74 11.98
N ALA A 259 -10.18 16.41 12.75
CA ALA A 259 -11.27 17.23 12.22
C ALA A 259 -10.71 18.40 11.39
N PHE A 260 -9.69 19.09 11.90
CA PHE A 260 -9.01 20.17 11.19
C PHE A 260 -8.31 19.70 9.92
N LEU A 261 -7.67 18.52 9.94
CA LEU A 261 -7.09 17.89 8.75
C LEU A 261 -8.15 17.64 7.67
N LYS A 262 -9.34 17.16 8.05
CA LYS A 262 -10.45 16.94 7.10
C LYS A 262 -10.87 18.24 6.44
N GLU A 263 -11.08 19.29 7.23
CA GLU A 263 -11.46 20.61 6.73
C GLU A 263 -10.41 21.21 5.79
N SER A 264 -9.13 21.11 6.17
CA SER A 264 -8.01 21.63 5.38
C SER A 264 -7.96 21.04 3.96
N ARG A 265 -8.45 19.80 3.77
CA ARG A 265 -8.44 19.10 2.47
C ARG A 265 -9.50 19.63 1.47
N GLU A 266 -10.46 20.44 1.90
CA GLU A 266 -11.54 20.97 1.03
C GLU A 266 -11.02 21.78 -0.16
N VAL A 267 -9.85 22.41 0.01
CA VAL A 267 -9.19 23.21 -1.03
C VAL A 267 -8.63 22.35 -2.18
N HIS A 268 -8.56 21.02 -2.01
CA HIS A 268 -7.92 20.10 -2.92
C HIS A 268 -8.92 19.09 -3.50
N ALA A 269 -9.25 19.24 -4.79
CA ALA A 269 -10.33 18.51 -5.46
C ALA A 269 -10.28 17.00 -5.34
N TYR A 270 -9.10 16.39 -5.41
CA TYR A 270 -8.96 14.95 -5.16
C TYR A 270 -9.11 14.60 -3.67
N LEU A 271 -8.32 15.22 -2.78
CA LEU A 271 -8.22 14.86 -1.37
C LEU A 271 -9.53 15.03 -0.60
N ARG A 272 -10.35 16.05 -0.91
CA ARG A 272 -11.69 16.25 -0.31
C ARG A 272 -12.65 15.08 -0.55
N THR A 273 -12.44 14.30 -1.61
CA THR A 273 -13.27 13.13 -1.93
C THR A 273 -12.81 11.85 -1.22
N LYS A 274 -11.72 11.90 -0.45
CA LYS A 274 -11.10 10.71 0.16
C LYS A 274 -11.30 10.72 1.66
N GLN A 275 -11.82 9.61 2.17
CA GLN A 275 -11.94 9.38 3.59
C GLN A 275 -10.55 9.14 4.20
N ILE A 276 -10.32 9.75 5.35
CA ILE A 276 -9.15 9.48 6.18
C ILE A 276 -9.44 8.21 6.97
N GLN A 277 -8.80 7.11 6.57
CA GLN A 277 -8.97 5.83 7.24
C GLN A 277 -8.07 5.78 8.47
N ILE A 278 -8.70 5.70 9.65
CA ILE A 278 -8.00 5.62 10.92
C ILE A 278 -7.90 4.14 11.32
N ASP A 279 -6.69 3.68 11.61
CA ASP A 279 -6.42 2.35 12.13
C ASP A 279 -6.13 2.46 13.64
N SER A 280 -7.03 1.91 14.45
CA SER A 280 -6.89 1.94 15.91
C SER A 280 -5.65 1.19 16.40
N THR A 281 -5.17 0.19 15.67
CA THR A 281 -3.95 -0.55 16.05
C THR A 281 -2.70 0.31 15.87
N VAL A 282 -2.70 1.16 14.84
CA VAL A 282 -1.62 2.14 14.58
C VAL A 282 -1.60 3.21 15.66
N LEU A 283 -2.76 3.74 16.05
CA LEU A 283 -2.85 4.71 17.15
C LEU A 283 -2.42 4.11 18.49
N GLN A 284 -2.88 2.89 18.80
CA GLN A 284 -2.48 2.18 20.02
C GLN A 284 -0.97 1.92 20.09
N SER A 285 -0.34 1.59 18.95
CA SER A 285 1.12 1.41 18.90
C SER A 285 1.91 2.68 19.23
N GLN A 286 1.33 3.84 18.96
CA GLN A 286 1.88 5.17 19.29
C GLN A 286 1.38 5.68 20.65
N SER A 287 0.69 4.85 21.44
CA SER A 287 0.06 5.22 22.71
C SER A 287 -0.91 6.41 22.60
N MET A 288 -1.61 6.51 21.47
CA MET A 288 -2.58 7.57 21.18
C MET A 288 -4.02 7.05 21.17
N GLY A 289 -4.94 7.91 21.62
CA GLY A 289 -6.39 7.76 21.51
C GLY A 289 -7.04 9.09 21.10
N GLY A 290 -8.36 9.09 20.89
CA GLY A 290 -9.07 10.27 20.37
C GLY A 290 -8.94 11.53 21.25
N GLU A 291 -8.99 11.35 22.57
CA GLU A 291 -8.84 12.42 23.56
C GLU A 291 -7.38 12.77 23.89
N SER A 292 -6.41 12.00 23.41
CA SER A 292 -5.00 12.28 23.63
C SER A 292 -4.62 13.63 23.03
N ILE A 293 -3.79 14.41 23.72
CA ILE A 293 -3.21 15.66 23.21
C ILE A 293 -1.77 15.35 22.79
N PRO A 294 -1.46 15.22 21.49
CA PRO A 294 -0.10 14.96 21.03
C PRO A 294 0.81 16.15 21.39
N ALA A 295 2.06 15.86 21.76
CA ALA A 295 3.03 16.89 22.06
C ALA A 295 3.28 17.78 20.83
N LYS A 296 3.69 19.03 21.07
CA LYS A 296 4.05 19.94 19.97
C LYS A 296 5.10 19.30 19.06
N ASP A 297 4.89 19.37 17.76
CA ASP A 297 5.75 18.82 16.70
C ASP A 297 5.86 17.28 16.67
N GLN A 298 5.06 16.58 17.48
CA GLN A 298 4.90 15.13 17.43
C GLN A 298 4.05 14.74 16.22
N ILE A 299 4.61 13.91 15.35
CA ILE A 299 3.90 13.37 14.19
C ILE A 299 3.13 12.13 14.64
N ILE A 300 1.82 12.09 14.39
CA ILE A 300 0.98 10.93 14.68
C ILE A 300 0.44 10.38 13.36
N PHE A 301 0.81 9.15 13.04
CA PHE A 301 0.27 8.44 11.89
C PHE A 301 -1.10 7.86 12.23
N LEU A 302 -2.07 8.08 11.35
CA LEU A 302 -3.45 7.59 11.51
C LEU A 302 -3.65 6.22 10.88
N ASN A 303 -2.75 5.81 9.98
CA ASN A 303 -2.75 4.53 9.29
C ASN A 303 -1.31 4.15 8.91
N ALA A 304 -1.05 2.87 8.70
CA ALA A 304 0.25 2.40 8.21
C ALA A 304 0.40 2.49 6.68
N THR A 305 -0.72 2.59 5.95
CA THR A 305 -0.69 2.55 4.49
C THR A 305 -0.63 3.94 3.87
N ALA A 306 0.34 4.16 2.98
CA ALA A 306 0.52 5.40 2.22
C ALA A 306 -0.43 5.55 1.02
N ASN A 307 -1.57 4.87 1.06
CA ASN A 307 -2.53 4.89 -0.04
C ASN A 307 -3.32 6.19 -0.02
N LEU A 308 -3.29 6.95 -1.12
CA LEU A 308 -4.10 8.14 -1.31
C LEU A 308 -5.61 7.88 -1.14
N SER A 309 -6.08 6.68 -1.50
CA SER A 309 -7.47 6.26 -1.30
C SER A 309 -7.85 6.06 0.16
N ALA A 310 -6.87 5.83 1.05
CA ALA A 310 -7.05 5.67 2.49
C ALA A 310 -6.80 6.99 3.26
N GLY A 311 -6.69 8.12 2.55
CA GLY A 311 -6.46 9.44 3.15
C GLY A 311 -5.00 9.88 3.17
N GLY A 312 -4.08 9.04 2.69
CA GLY A 312 -2.69 9.42 2.48
C GLY A 312 -2.53 10.57 1.50
N VAL A 313 -1.30 11.09 1.43
CA VAL A 313 -0.93 12.26 0.63
C VAL A 313 0.28 11.94 -0.22
N SER A 314 0.43 12.66 -1.35
CA SER A 314 1.67 12.62 -2.13
C SER A 314 2.39 13.96 -2.09
N VAL A 315 3.72 13.90 -2.08
CA VAL A 315 4.61 15.05 -2.10
C VAL A 315 5.47 14.95 -3.35
N ASP A 316 5.44 15.94 -4.23
CA ASP A 316 6.39 15.99 -5.35
C ASP A 316 7.81 16.14 -4.80
N VAL A 317 8.69 15.23 -5.21
CA VAL A 317 10.13 15.25 -4.86
C VAL A 317 11.01 15.13 -6.10
N THR A 318 10.45 15.50 -7.26
CA THR A 318 11.06 15.20 -8.56
C THR A 318 12.44 15.83 -8.70
N GLU A 319 12.68 17.04 -8.19
CA GLU A 319 14.01 17.68 -8.29
C GLU A 319 14.92 17.30 -7.12
N GLU A 320 14.36 16.89 -5.99
CA GLU A 320 15.09 16.60 -4.75
C GLU A 320 15.63 15.15 -4.70
N VAL A 321 15.01 14.24 -5.46
CA VAL A 321 15.40 12.83 -5.48
C VAL A 321 16.69 12.58 -6.26
N SER A 322 17.50 11.64 -5.79
CA SER A 322 18.76 11.24 -6.44
C SER A 322 18.52 10.82 -7.90
N PRO A 323 19.41 11.21 -8.84
CA PRO A 323 19.42 10.65 -10.19
C PRO A 323 19.45 9.12 -10.20
N LEU A 324 20.15 8.50 -9.25
CA LEU A 324 20.21 7.04 -9.11
C LEU A 324 18.81 6.41 -8.95
N VAL A 325 17.89 7.05 -8.21
CA VAL A 325 16.52 6.56 -8.03
C VAL A 325 15.72 6.68 -9.33
N LYS A 326 15.93 7.78 -10.08
CA LYS A 326 15.29 7.99 -11.39
C LYS A 326 15.79 6.96 -12.40
N ASP A 327 17.10 6.76 -12.47
CA ASP A 327 17.75 5.81 -13.37
C ASP A 327 17.30 4.37 -13.06
N MET A 328 17.23 4.00 -11.77
CA MET A 328 16.66 2.72 -11.35
C MET A 328 15.22 2.52 -11.83
N ALA A 329 14.38 3.56 -11.78
CA ALA A 329 13.00 3.48 -12.27
C ALA A 329 12.95 3.29 -13.80
N VAL A 330 13.80 3.99 -14.54
CA VAL A 330 13.93 3.85 -16.00
C VAL A 330 14.42 2.44 -16.37
N ALA A 331 15.47 1.94 -15.70
CA ALA A 331 16.00 0.59 -15.90
C ALA A 331 14.95 -0.49 -15.59
N ALA A 332 14.13 -0.28 -14.55
CA ALA A 332 13.03 -1.18 -14.21
C ALA A 332 12.00 -1.28 -15.33
N VAL A 333 11.65 -0.16 -15.98
CA VAL A 333 10.76 -0.16 -17.15
C VAL A 333 11.41 -0.83 -18.36
N ALA A 334 12.68 -0.50 -18.64
CA ALA A 334 13.44 -1.05 -19.77
C ALA A 334 13.63 -2.58 -19.70
N THR A 335 13.55 -3.17 -18.49
CA THR A 335 13.59 -4.63 -18.27
C THR A 335 12.46 -5.37 -19.00
N PHE A 336 11.35 -4.71 -19.34
CA PHE A 336 10.19 -5.33 -19.98
C PHE A 336 10.05 -4.88 -21.44
N PRO A 337 10.36 -5.74 -22.42
CA PRO A 337 10.18 -5.42 -23.83
C PRO A 337 8.75 -4.98 -24.15
N GLY A 338 8.62 -3.84 -24.82
CA GLY A 338 7.31 -3.24 -25.14
C GLY A 338 6.64 -2.52 -23.96
N LEU A 339 7.38 -2.18 -22.90
CA LEU A 339 6.97 -1.23 -21.87
C LEU A 339 7.77 0.07 -22.01
N ARG A 340 7.09 1.16 -22.30
CA ARG A 340 7.66 2.51 -22.42
C ARG A 340 6.96 3.53 -21.53
N ALA A 341 5.88 3.16 -20.84
CA ALA A 341 5.26 4.02 -19.85
C ALA A 341 4.72 3.18 -18.70
N ALA A 342 5.13 3.52 -17.47
CA ALA A 342 4.67 2.84 -16.27
C ALA A 342 4.86 3.74 -15.06
N GLY A 343 4.06 3.48 -14.02
CA GLY A 343 4.40 3.92 -12.68
C GLY A 343 5.27 2.86 -12.02
N VAL A 344 6.37 3.27 -11.40
CA VAL A 344 7.30 2.40 -10.68
C VAL A 344 7.21 2.74 -9.21
N ASP A 345 6.94 1.75 -8.37
CA ASP A 345 6.95 1.91 -6.92
C ASP A 345 8.31 1.48 -6.40
N LEU A 346 8.93 2.36 -5.62
CA LEU A 346 10.21 2.14 -4.97
C LEU A 346 10.07 2.37 -3.48
N ILE A 347 11.02 1.85 -2.72
CA ILE A 347 11.25 2.22 -1.34
C ILE A 347 12.69 2.67 -1.19
N SER A 348 12.95 3.68 -0.38
CA SER A 348 14.31 4.18 -0.13
C SER A 348 14.41 4.75 1.29
N GLN A 349 15.48 4.42 2.00
CA GLN A 349 15.75 5.00 3.34
C GLN A 349 16.04 6.49 3.21
N ASP A 350 16.82 6.87 2.19
CA ASP A 350 17.04 8.28 1.85
C ASP A 350 16.93 8.48 0.33
N PRO A 351 15.79 8.98 -0.17
CA PRO A 351 15.59 9.21 -1.60
C PRO A 351 16.56 10.24 -2.20
N ARG A 352 17.12 11.17 -1.41
CA ARG A 352 18.04 12.20 -1.93
C ARG A 352 19.41 11.64 -2.29
N THR A 353 19.83 10.58 -1.61
CA THR A 353 21.09 9.88 -1.90
C THR A 353 20.86 8.56 -2.65
N GLY A 354 19.64 8.03 -2.65
CA GLY A 354 19.31 6.71 -3.16
C GLY A 354 19.68 5.57 -2.21
N LYS A 355 20.01 5.89 -0.95
CA LYS A 355 20.40 4.90 0.05
C LYS A 355 19.27 3.92 0.30
N GLY A 356 19.59 2.64 0.14
CA GLY A 356 18.64 1.54 0.39
C GLY A 356 17.54 1.42 -0.67
N ALA A 357 17.64 2.14 -1.80
CA ALA A 357 16.61 2.12 -2.84
C ALA A 357 16.36 0.69 -3.37
N ARG A 358 15.09 0.29 -3.46
CA ARG A 358 14.63 -0.98 -4.03
C ARG A 358 13.37 -0.79 -4.87
N ILE A 359 13.27 -1.48 -6.00
CA ILE A 359 12.05 -1.56 -6.81
C ILE A 359 11.08 -2.53 -6.14
N ILE A 360 9.85 -2.08 -5.90
CA ILE A 360 8.79 -2.85 -5.24
C ILE A 360 7.79 -3.39 -6.25
N GLU A 361 7.26 -2.54 -7.12
CA GLU A 361 6.31 -2.93 -8.16
C GLU A 361 6.35 -2.02 -9.38
N LEU A 362 5.81 -2.51 -10.50
CA LEU A 362 5.53 -1.72 -11.69
C LEU A 362 4.03 -1.75 -11.96
N ASN A 363 3.52 -0.67 -12.55
CA ASN A 363 2.11 -0.53 -12.89
C ASN A 363 1.97 0.07 -14.29
N THR A 364 1.39 -0.70 -15.21
CA THR A 364 1.15 -0.29 -16.61
C THR A 364 -0.09 0.58 -16.79
N ALA A 365 -0.85 0.82 -15.72
CA ALA A 365 -2.02 1.68 -15.70
C ALA A 365 -1.89 2.76 -14.60
N PRO A 366 -0.79 3.53 -14.58
CA PRO A 366 -0.53 4.47 -13.50
C PRO A 366 -1.49 5.66 -13.57
N ASN A 367 -2.21 5.91 -12.48
CA ASN A 367 -3.03 7.10 -12.36
C ASN A 367 -2.14 8.36 -12.28
N SER A 368 -2.49 9.42 -13.00
CA SER A 368 -1.77 10.70 -13.01
C SER A 368 -1.87 11.46 -11.69
N VAL A 369 -2.88 11.16 -10.87
CA VAL A 369 -3.23 11.99 -9.71
C VAL A 369 -2.11 12.19 -8.71
N VAL A 370 -1.28 11.16 -8.49
CA VAL A 370 -0.15 11.21 -7.53
C VAL A 370 0.82 12.35 -7.88
N HIS A 371 1.01 12.62 -9.16
CA HIS A 371 2.00 13.56 -9.68
C HIS A 371 1.40 14.88 -10.15
N GLN A 372 0.20 14.83 -10.74
CA GLN A 372 -0.45 16.01 -11.32
C GLN A 372 -1.22 16.83 -10.26
N TYR A 373 -1.60 16.19 -9.16
CA TYR A 373 -2.31 16.82 -8.04
C TYR A 373 -1.67 16.41 -6.71
N PRO A 374 -0.38 16.70 -6.49
CA PRO A 374 0.28 16.35 -5.25
C PRO A 374 -0.23 17.25 -4.12
N ALA A 375 -0.32 16.70 -2.91
CA ALA A 375 -0.73 17.45 -1.73
C ALA A 375 0.26 18.59 -1.42
N PHE A 376 1.55 18.34 -1.65
CA PHE A 376 2.66 19.27 -1.42
C PHE A 376 3.66 19.20 -2.57
N GLY A 377 4.48 20.24 -2.75
CA GLY A 377 5.46 20.34 -3.84
C GLY A 377 4.84 20.76 -5.18
N HIS A 378 5.57 20.56 -6.28
CA HIS A 378 5.18 21.06 -7.59
C HIS A 378 4.30 20.08 -8.40
N PRO A 379 3.16 20.51 -8.95
CA PRO A 379 2.35 19.68 -9.84
C PRO A 379 3.12 19.31 -11.13
N ARG A 380 3.12 18.03 -11.51
CA ARG A 380 3.78 17.51 -12.72
C ARG A 380 2.76 17.00 -13.73
N ASN A 381 2.75 17.58 -14.93
CA ASN A 381 1.83 17.18 -16.00
C ASN A 381 2.29 15.89 -16.71
N VAL A 382 2.19 14.77 -16.00
CA VAL A 382 2.60 13.45 -16.50
C VAL A 382 1.74 12.95 -17.66
N THR A 383 0.49 13.42 -17.78
CA THR A 383 -0.37 13.10 -18.94
C THR A 383 0.10 13.80 -20.20
N HIS A 384 0.64 15.02 -20.10
CA HIS A 384 1.28 15.67 -21.24
C HIS A 384 2.54 14.92 -21.68
N ALA A 385 3.41 14.52 -20.76
CA ALA A 385 4.56 13.67 -21.08
C ALA A 385 4.15 12.36 -21.77
N LEU A 386 3.09 11.70 -21.27
CA LEU A 386 2.54 10.49 -21.87
C LEU A 386 2.03 10.74 -23.30
N VAL A 387 1.25 11.81 -23.51
CA VAL A 387 0.67 12.09 -24.83
C VAL A 387 1.73 12.53 -25.84
N SER A 388 2.72 13.30 -25.42
CA SER A 388 3.86 13.70 -26.26
C SER A 388 4.71 12.52 -26.71
N ALA A 389 4.65 11.37 -26.01
CA ALA A 389 5.39 10.17 -26.36
C ALA A 389 4.71 9.29 -27.43
N PHE A 390 3.46 9.61 -27.80
CA PHE A 390 2.75 9.02 -28.94
C PHE A 390 3.14 9.73 -30.25
#